data_AF-A0A1X2IEF6-F1
#
_entry.id   AF-A0A1X2IEF6-F1
#
_cell.length_a   1.000
_cell.length_b   1.000
_cell.length_c   1.000
_cell.angle_alpha   90.00
_cell.angle_beta   90.00
_cell.angle_gamma   90.00
#
_symmetry.space_group_name_H-M   'P 1'
#
loop_
_entity.id
_entity.type
_entity.pdbx_description
1 polymer ?
#
loop_
_entity_poly.entity_id
_entity_poly.type
_entity_poly.pdbx_seq_one_letter_code
_entity_poly.pdbx_strand_id
1 'polypeptide(L)'
;MLGKYKDAATDCRTAVELDPSNIKALCRGAKCHLNLGNLEESGRLYDKALSLDKNNGQAQREYNILLHVKNYLTQMQVYMDNKQWGLARNSLGQALKLVDQDNVPQKWKVWQAECALGEKNYSEASRIVNSLVRMDSQNPDALLLRARVFYGQGDNAKTAAHCTEALRCDPDFAKARTLLKKARAIEAKKEAGNTAFKSNQLQDAYDAYTAALELDPDNSVMNAKLYSNRAAVLQKVTKHKINK
;
A
#
# COMPACT_ATOMS: atom_id res chain seq x y z
N MET A 1 -23.26 -4.44 14.47
CA MET A 1 -23.87 -4.41 13.12
C MET A 1 -23.43 -5.69 12.41
N LEU A 2 -24.26 -6.35 11.59
CA LEU A 2 -23.89 -7.64 10.97
C LEU A 2 -22.81 -7.51 9.86
N GLY A 3 -22.31 -6.31 9.57
CA GLY A 3 -21.25 -6.08 8.58
C GLY A 3 -21.62 -6.38 7.12
N LYS A 4 -22.86 -6.77 6.83
CA LYS A 4 -23.33 -7.16 5.49
C LYS A 4 -23.76 -5.96 4.65
N TYR A 5 -22.86 -5.00 4.44
CA TYR A 5 -23.18 -3.77 3.70
C TYR A 5 -23.55 -4.00 2.24
N LYS A 6 -23.00 -5.04 1.59
CA LYS A 6 -23.34 -5.39 0.20
C LYS A 6 -24.79 -5.87 0.07
N ASP A 7 -25.22 -6.77 0.96
CA ASP A 7 -26.58 -7.30 1.00
C ASP A 7 -27.56 -6.18 1.33
N ALA A 8 -27.26 -5.38 2.37
CA ALA A 8 -28.08 -4.24 2.76
C ALA A 8 -28.20 -3.18 1.65
N ALA A 9 -27.13 -2.92 0.89
CA ALA A 9 -27.19 -2.03 -0.27
C ALA A 9 -28.10 -2.59 -1.38
N THR A 10 -28.11 -3.91 -1.56
CA THR A 10 -28.98 -4.60 -2.53
C THR A 10 -30.45 -4.47 -2.13
N ASP A 11 -30.79 -4.74 -0.88
CA ASP A 11 -32.16 -4.57 -0.36
C ASP A 11 -32.62 -3.12 -0.45
N CYS A 12 -31.74 -2.15 -0.12
CA CYS A 12 -32.04 -0.73 -0.25
C CYS A 12 -32.30 -0.35 -1.71
N ARG A 13 -31.53 -0.89 -2.66
CA ARG A 13 -31.76 -0.66 -4.09
C ARG A 13 -33.14 -1.15 -4.51
N THR A 14 -33.50 -2.39 -4.18
CA THR A 14 -34.82 -2.94 -4.49
C THR A 14 -35.94 -2.14 -3.84
N ALA A 15 -35.77 -1.69 -2.59
CA ALA A 15 -36.74 -0.82 -1.93
C ALA A 15 -36.92 0.53 -2.65
N VAL A 16 -35.85 1.11 -3.19
CA VAL A 16 -35.88 2.38 -3.96
C VAL A 16 -36.45 2.17 -5.37
N GLU A 17 -36.28 0.99 -5.97
CA GLU A 17 -36.92 0.62 -7.24
C GLU A 17 -38.45 0.50 -7.08
N LEU A 18 -38.90 -0.09 -5.98
CA LEU A 18 -40.33 -0.24 -5.65
C LEU A 18 -40.97 1.09 -5.21
N ASP A 19 -40.25 1.88 -4.41
CA ASP A 19 -40.68 3.21 -3.97
C ASP A 19 -39.52 4.21 -4.08
N PRO A 20 -39.46 4.96 -5.21
CA PRO A 20 -38.42 5.97 -5.44
C PRO A 20 -38.42 7.12 -4.44
N SER A 21 -39.51 7.30 -3.68
CA SER A 21 -39.68 8.35 -2.67
C SER A 21 -39.31 7.92 -1.25
N ASN A 22 -38.90 6.66 -1.07
CA ASN A 22 -38.54 6.11 0.24
C ASN A 22 -37.22 6.69 0.77
N ILE A 23 -37.30 7.82 1.47
CA ILE A 23 -36.14 8.54 2.05
C ILE A 23 -35.33 7.63 2.99
N LYS A 24 -35.99 6.76 3.77
CA LYS A 24 -35.30 5.84 4.69
C LYS A 24 -34.44 4.83 3.94
N ALA A 25 -34.96 4.27 2.85
CA ALA A 25 -34.21 3.35 1.99
C ALA A 25 -33.03 4.07 1.30
N LEU A 26 -33.24 5.29 0.80
CA LEU A 26 -32.18 6.12 0.21
C LEU A 26 -31.05 6.40 1.21
N CYS A 27 -31.36 6.86 2.43
CA CYS A 27 -30.35 7.15 3.46
C CYS A 27 -29.59 5.89 3.89
N ARG A 28 -30.30 4.76 4.12
CA ARG A 28 -29.66 3.48 4.48
C ARG A 28 -28.75 2.97 3.36
N GLY A 29 -29.22 3.05 2.11
CA GLY A 29 -28.42 2.71 0.94
C GLY A 29 -27.16 3.57 0.86
N ALA A 30 -27.31 4.88 1.00
CA ALA A 30 -26.19 5.83 0.99
C ALA A 30 -25.14 5.48 2.05
N LYS A 31 -25.57 5.22 3.29
CA LYS A 31 -24.69 4.80 4.38
C LYS A 31 -23.99 3.46 4.11
N CYS A 32 -24.67 2.51 3.48
CA CYS A 32 -24.04 1.26 3.06
C CYS A 32 -22.97 1.51 1.99
N HIS A 33 -23.27 2.33 0.97
CA HIS A 33 -22.31 2.71 -0.06
C HIS A 33 -21.10 3.46 0.51
N LEU A 34 -21.27 4.33 1.50
CA LEU A 34 -20.16 4.97 2.23
C LEU A 34 -19.23 3.93 2.86
N ASN A 35 -19.76 2.97 3.62
CA ASN A 35 -18.95 1.92 4.28
C ASN A 35 -18.34 0.93 3.28
N LEU A 36 -18.90 0.81 2.08
CA LEU A 36 -18.29 0.07 0.97
C LEU A 36 -17.20 0.85 0.23
N GLY A 37 -17.02 2.14 0.53
CA GLY A 37 -16.09 3.04 -0.16
C GLY A 37 -16.60 3.61 -1.48
N ASN A 38 -17.88 3.41 -1.80
CA ASN A 38 -18.56 3.90 -3.00
C ASN A 38 -19.07 5.34 -2.77
N LEU A 39 -18.15 6.28 -2.63
CA LEU A 39 -18.45 7.66 -2.16
C LEU A 39 -19.34 8.46 -3.12
N GLU A 40 -19.23 8.22 -4.42
CA GLU A 40 -20.05 8.92 -5.42
C GLU A 40 -21.50 8.44 -5.38
N GLU A 41 -21.72 7.14 -5.31
CA GLU A 41 -23.06 6.58 -5.22
C GLU A 41 -23.72 6.91 -3.88
N SER A 42 -22.95 6.92 -2.80
CA SER A 42 -23.41 7.43 -1.50
C SER A 42 -23.88 8.88 -1.61
N GLY A 43 -23.15 9.74 -2.34
CA GLY A 43 -23.51 11.14 -2.54
C GLY A 43 -24.83 11.28 -3.29
N ARG A 44 -24.97 10.60 -4.44
CA ARG A 44 -26.19 10.63 -5.24
C ARG A 44 -27.45 10.23 -4.46
N LEU A 45 -27.34 9.20 -3.61
CA LEU A 45 -28.46 8.75 -2.79
C LEU A 45 -28.85 9.77 -1.72
N TYR A 46 -27.88 10.44 -1.08
CA TYR A 46 -28.18 11.54 -0.15
C TYR A 46 -28.75 12.77 -0.86
N ASP A 47 -28.22 13.15 -2.02
CA ASP A 47 -28.75 14.25 -2.83
C ASP A 47 -30.22 13.98 -3.22
N LYS A 48 -30.53 12.76 -3.65
CA LYS A 48 -31.91 12.34 -3.94
C LYS A 48 -32.79 12.41 -2.70
N ALA A 49 -32.33 11.89 -1.55
CA ALA A 49 -33.08 11.97 -0.29
C ALA A 49 -33.38 13.42 0.12
N LEU A 50 -32.40 14.31 0.03
CA LEU A 50 -32.53 15.74 0.37
C LEU A 50 -33.34 16.53 -0.66
N SER A 51 -33.42 16.06 -1.92
CA SER A 51 -34.32 16.64 -2.92
C SER A 51 -35.79 16.36 -2.61
N LEU A 52 -36.09 15.20 -2.01
CA LEU A 52 -37.44 14.79 -1.58
C LEU A 52 -37.85 15.47 -0.27
N ASP A 53 -36.91 15.58 0.68
CA ASP A 53 -37.12 16.28 1.95
C ASP A 53 -35.86 17.04 2.35
N LYS A 54 -35.85 18.34 2.04
CA LYS A 54 -34.72 19.24 2.34
C LYS A 54 -34.48 19.40 3.83
N ASN A 55 -35.48 19.18 4.68
CA ASN A 55 -35.42 19.39 6.13
C ASN A 55 -35.16 18.08 6.90
N ASN A 56 -34.82 17.00 6.19
CA ASN A 56 -34.51 15.73 6.83
C ASN A 56 -33.20 15.81 7.63
N GLY A 57 -33.31 16.07 8.94
CA GLY A 57 -32.14 16.25 9.79
C GLY A 57 -31.21 15.04 9.87
N GLN A 58 -31.73 13.81 9.69
CA GLN A 58 -30.86 12.62 9.63
C GLN A 58 -30.05 12.60 8.33
N ALA A 59 -30.71 12.77 7.18
CA ALA A 59 -30.05 12.77 5.88
C ALA A 59 -28.99 13.87 5.80
N GLN A 60 -29.27 15.07 6.29
CA GLN A 60 -28.30 16.17 6.34
C GLN A 60 -27.06 15.82 7.17
N ARG A 61 -27.25 15.27 8.39
CA ARG A 61 -26.13 14.86 9.25
C ARG A 61 -25.27 13.79 8.60
N GLU A 62 -25.89 12.74 8.06
CA GLU A 62 -25.15 11.64 7.43
C GLU A 62 -24.48 12.07 6.11
N TYR A 63 -25.09 13.00 5.36
CA TYR A 63 -24.48 13.60 4.18
C TYR A 63 -23.25 14.44 4.54
N ASN A 64 -23.31 15.24 5.61
CA ASN A 64 -22.15 15.98 6.10
C ASN A 64 -20.99 15.05 6.50
N ILE A 65 -21.28 13.88 7.07
CA ILE A 65 -20.26 12.85 7.35
C ILE A 65 -19.59 12.39 6.05
N LEU A 66 -20.37 12.09 5.00
CA LEU A 66 -19.82 11.75 3.68
C LEU A 66 -18.91 12.86 3.14
N LEU A 67 -19.32 14.13 3.24
CA LEU A 67 -18.51 15.26 2.77
C LEU A 67 -17.19 15.38 3.53
N HIS A 68 -17.20 15.19 4.85
CA HIS A 68 -15.97 15.13 5.64
C HIS A 68 -15.06 13.98 5.22
N VAL A 69 -15.61 12.77 5.02
CA VAL A 69 -14.86 11.63 4.51
C VAL A 69 -14.24 11.93 3.15
N LYS A 70 -15.02 12.48 2.19
CA LYS A 70 -14.49 12.89 0.88
C LYS A 70 -13.34 13.89 1.03
N ASN A 71 -13.50 14.92 1.85
CA ASN A 71 -12.45 15.93 2.07
C ASN A 71 -11.17 15.31 2.65
N TYR A 72 -11.28 14.48 3.70
CA TYR A 72 -10.12 13.81 4.29
C TYR A 72 -9.40 12.89 3.31
N LEU A 73 -10.13 12.18 2.45
CA LEU A 73 -9.53 11.31 1.43
C LEU A 73 -8.86 12.11 0.31
N THR A 74 -9.44 13.24 -0.11
CA THR A 74 -8.80 14.16 -1.06
C THR A 74 -7.51 14.74 -0.49
N GLN A 75 -7.53 15.22 0.77
CA GLN A 75 -6.33 15.71 1.45
C GLN A 75 -5.27 14.62 1.58
N MET A 76 -5.68 13.41 1.95
CA MET A 76 -4.80 12.25 2.04
C MET A 76 -4.09 11.99 0.71
N GLN A 77 -4.82 12.01 -0.41
CA GLN A 77 -4.22 11.80 -1.73
C GLN A 77 -3.18 12.89 -2.06
N VAL A 78 -3.51 14.16 -1.80
CA VAL A 78 -2.57 15.28 -1.99
C VAL A 78 -1.32 15.11 -1.11
N TYR A 79 -1.47 14.66 0.13
CA TYR A 79 -0.33 14.39 1.00
C TYR A 79 0.52 13.20 0.52
N MET A 80 -0.10 12.15 -0.02
CA MET A 80 0.63 11.03 -0.62
C MET A 80 1.43 11.47 -1.85
N ASP A 81 0.84 12.27 -2.73
CA ASP A 81 1.49 12.76 -3.94
C ASP A 81 2.71 13.64 -3.61
N ASN A 82 2.62 14.39 -2.51
CA ASN A 82 3.72 15.20 -1.96
C ASN A 82 4.67 14.42 -1.02
N LYS A 83 4.53 13.10 -0.91
CA LYS A 83 5.32 12.22 -0.03
C LYS A 83 5.27 12.60 1.46
N GLN A 84 4.23 13.31 1.89
CA GLN A 84 3.98 13.70 3.28
C GLN A 84 3.21 12.60 4.01
N TRP A 85 3.84 11.43 4.16
CA TRP A 85 3.18 10.19 4.60
C TRP A 85 2.50 10.29 5.96
N GLY A 86 3.12 10.98 6.93
CA GLY A 86 2.53 11.18 8.26
C GLY A 86 1.23 11.99 8.24
N LEU A 87 1.15 13.02 7.38
CA LEU A 87 -0.07 13.80 7.18
C LEU A 87 -1.12 12.98 6.44
N ALA A 88 -0.72 12.23 5.41
CA ALA A 88 -1.62 11.30 4.70
C ALA A 88 -2.25 10.26 5.64
N ARG A 89 -1.44 9.62 6.50
CA ARG A 89 -1.91 8.66 7.51
C ARG A 89 -2.89 9.31 8.49
N ASN A 90 -2.60 10.53 8.94
CA ASN A 90 -3.48 11.25 9.86
C ASN A 90 -4.83 11.58 9.20
N SER A 91 -4.83 12.10 7.97
CA SER A 91 -6.06 12.39 7.23
C SER A 91 -6.89 11.12 6.98
N LEU A 92 -6.25 10.03 6.57
CA LEU A 92 -6.92 8.72 6.43
C LEU A 92 -7.51 8.25 7.77
N GLY A 93 -6.77 8.44 8.87
CA GLY A 93 -7.24 8.12 10.21
C GLY A 93 -8.49 8.90 10.62
N GLN A 94 -8.62 10.17 10.22
CA GLN A 94 -9.85 10.93 10.48
C GLN A 94 -11.04 10.41 9.66
N ALA A 95 -10.82 10.03 8.39
CA ALA A 95 -11.86 9.40 7.58
C ALA A 95 -12.34 8.07 8.19
N LEU A 96 -11.42 7.25 8.71
CA LEU A 96 -11.73 5.95 9.30
C LEU A 96 -12.56 6.04 10.59
N LYS A 97 -12.44 7.13 11.35
CA LYS A 97 -13.28 7.36 12.56
C LYS A 97 -14.75 7.61 12.22
N LEU A 98 -15.04 7.98 10.97
CA LEU A 98 -16.37 8.35 10.50
C LEU A 98 -17.12 7.19 9.82
N VAL A 99 -16.47 6.03 9.67
CA VAL A 99 -17.04 4.82 9.07
C VAL A 99 -16.93 3.64 10.03
N ASP A 100 -17.54 2.51 9.68
CA ASP A 100 -17.41 1.26 10.42
C ASP A 100 -15.97 0.72 10.31
N GLN A 101 -15.27 0.71 11.45
CA GLN A 101 -13.89 0.26 11.56
C GLN A 101 -13.76 -1.27 11.37
N ASP A 102 -14.84 -2.02 11.57
CA ASP A 102 -14.86 -3.46 11.33
C ASP A 102 -14.99 -3.79 9.84
N ASN A 103 -15.43 -2.83 9.01
CA ASN A 103 -15.64 -3.01 7.58
C ASN A 103 -14.95 -1.94 6.73
N VAL A 104 -13.65 -1.76 6.95
CA VAL A 104 -12.85 -0.84 6.14
C VAL A 104 -12.73 -1.32 4.69
N PRO A 105 -13.05 -0.48 3.69
CA PRO A 105 -12.88 -0.81 2.27
C PRO A 105 -11.46 -1.29 1.94
N GLN A 106 -11.35 -2.30 1.07
CA GLN A 106 -10.04 -2.86 0.68
C GLN A 106 -9.10 -1.78 0.11
N LYS A 107 -9.64 -0.86 -0.71
CA LYS A 107 -8.90 0.28 -1.26
C LYS A 107 -8.29 1.16 -0.17
N TRP A 108 -8.98 1.34 0.96
CA TRP A 108 -8.49 2.16 2.06
C TRP A 108 -7.42 1.42 2.86
N LYS A 109 -7.55 0.10 3.02
CA LYS A 109 -6.47 -0.73 3.58
C LYS A 109 -5.20 -0.67 2.72
N VAL A 110 -5.33 -0.64 1.39
CA VAL A 110 -4.21 -0.39 0.49
C VAL A 110 -3.54 0.96 0.79
N TRP A 111 -4.30 2.05 0.91
CA TRP A 111 -3.75 3.36 1.28
C TRP A 111 -3.09 3.36 2.66
N GLN A 112 -3.63 2.65 3.64
CA GLN A 112 -2.98 2.47 4.96
C GLN A 112 -1.61 1.79 4.81
N ALA A 113 -1.53 0.71 4.01
CA ALA A 113 -0.27 0.02 3.75
C ALA A 113 0.74 0.91 3.01
N GLU A 114 0.29 1.72 2.05
CA GLU A 114 1.15 2.66 1.32
C GLU A 114 1.69 3.78 2.21
N CYS A 115 0.85 4.35 3.08
CA CYS A 115 1.31 5.33 4.07
C CYS A 115 2.36 4.71 5.01
N ALA A 116 2.11 3.50 5.53
CA ALA A 116 3.05 2.80 6.40
C ALA A 116 4.37 2.48 5.69
N LEU A 117 4.33 2.09 4.41
CA LEU A 117 5.52 1.90 3.58
C LEU A 117 6.31 3.20 3.41
N GLY A 118 5.63 4.31 3.12
CA GLY A 118 6.25 5.63 2.97
C GLY A 118 6.93 6.13 4.25
N GLU A 119 6.32 5.85 5.41
CA GLU A 119 6.91 6.10 6.74
C GLU A 119 8.04 5.11 7.11
N LYS A 120 8.35 4.15 6.23
CA LYS A 120 9.28 3.03 6.50
C LYS A 120 8.87 2.17 7.70
N ASN A 121 7.59 2.21 8.08
CA ASN A 121 7.02 1.39 9.13
C ASN A 121 6.64 0.01 8.56
N TYR A 122 7.66 -0.82 8.34
CA TYR A 122 7.49 -2.11 7.66
C TYR A 122 6.71 -3.15 8.48
N SER A 123 6.70 -3.05 9.80
CA SER A 123 5.93 -3.95 10.66
C SER A 123 4.43 -3.73 10.47
N GLU A 124 3.99 -2.46 10.52
CA GLU A 124 2.59 -2.12 10.31
C GLU A 124 2.16 -2.39 8.86
N ALA A 125 3.00 -2.04 7.89
CA ALA A 125 2.75 -2.36 6.48
C ALA A 125 2.59 -3.89 6.27
N SER A 126 3.46 -4.71 6.89
CA SER A 126 3.35 -6.17 6.83
C SER A 126 2.02 -6.67 7.39
N ARG A 127 1.59 -6.14 8.54
CA ARG A 127 0.33 -6.52 9.19
C ARG A 127 -0.86 -6.28 8.28
N ILE A 128 -0.94 -5.09 7.69
CA ILE A 128 -2.03 -4.69 6.79
C ILE A 128 -2.00 -5.54 5.51
N VAL A 129 -0.84 -5.68 4.88
CA VAL A 129 -0.69 -6.45 3.63
C VAL A 129 -1.03 -7.93 3.83
N ASN A 130 -0.62 -8.53 4.95
CA ASN A 130 -1.00 -9.91 5.26
C ASN A 130 -2.52 -10.06 5.38
N SER A 131 -3.23 -9.05 5.89
CA SER A 131 -4.70 -9.05 5.91
C SER A 131 -5.30 -8.95 4.50
N LEU A 132 -4.70 -8.15 3.60
CA LEU A 132 -5.12 -8.03 2.20
C LEU A 132 -4.95 -9.35 1.45
N VAL A 133 -3.79 -10.00 1.58
CA VAL A 133 -3.50 -11.29 0.93
C VAL A 133 -4.37 -12.42 1.48
N ARG A 134 -4.76 -12.38 2.76
CA ARG A 134 -5.72 -13.35 3.32
C ARG A 134 -7.13 -13.18 2.75
N MET A 135 -7.55 -11.95 2.44
CA MET A 135 -8.85 -11.69 1.82
C MET A 135 -8.85 -12.10 0.34
N ASP A 136 -7.78 -11.81 -0.37
CA ASP A 136 -7.60 -12.20 -1.76
C ASP A 136 -6.14 -12.56 -2.03
N SER A 137 -5.88 -13.86 -2.07
CA SER A 137 -4.54 -14.42 -2.26
C SER A 137 -4.00 -14.27 -3.68
N GLN A 138 -4.86 -13.98 -4.66
CA GLN A 138 -4.49 -13.86 -6.08
C GLN A 138 -4.53 -12.41 -6.57
N ASN A 139 -4.72 -11.45 -5.66
CA ASN A 139 -4.69 -10.03 -6.00
C ASN A 139 -3.25 -9.56 -6.31
N PRO A 140 -2.96 -9.17 -7.56
CA PRO A 140 -1.61 -8.74 -7.95
C PRO A 140 -1.16 -7.49 -7.18
N ASP A 141 -2.04 -6.53 -6.90
CA ASP A 141 -1.70 -5.33 -6.12
C ASP A 141 -1.32 -5.67 -4.67
N ALA A 142 -2.02 -6.60 -4.02
CA ALA A 142 -1.71 -7.04 -2.67
C ALA A 142 -0.34 -7.74 -2.60
N LEU A 143 -0.05 -8.60 -3.60
CA LEU A 143 1.24 -9.27 -3.74
C LEU A 143 2.38 -8.27 -4.02
N LEU A 144 2.13 -7.25 -4.85
CA LEU A 144 3.10 -6.17 -5.09
C LEU A 144 3.38 -5.35 -3.82
N LEU A 145 2.35 -5.01 -3.04
CA LEU A 145 2.55 -4.33 -1.76
C LEU A 145 3.42 -5.17 -0.82
N ARG A 146 3.20 -6.50 -0.79
CA ARG A 146 4.03 -7.43 -0.01
C ARG A 146 5.48 -7.43 -0.47
N ALA A 147 5.70 -7.45 -1.79
CA ALA A 147 7.03 -7.32 -2.37
C ALA A 147 7.69 -5.99 -1.99
N ARG A 148 6.96 -4.87 -2.02
CA ARG A 148 7.46 -3.54 -1.61
C ARG A 148 7.87 -3.50 -0.13
N VAL A 149 7.15 -4.21 0.74
CA VAL A 149 7.52 -4.33 2.16
C VAL A 149 8.88 -5.03 2.31
N PHE A 150 9.07 -6.18 1.67
CA PHE A 150 10.35 -6.90 1.70
C PHE A 150 11.47 -6.10 1.04
N TYR A 151 11.17 -5.35 -0.01
CA TYR A 151 12.13 -4.49 -0.69
C TYR A 151 12.64 -3.39 0.23
N GLY A 152 11.73 -2.75 0.98
CA GLY A 152 12.08 -1.75 2.00
C GLY A 152 12.89 -2.32 3.18
N GLN A 153 12.70 -3.60 3.49
CA GLN A 153 13.50 -4.35 4.47
C GLN A 153 14.87 -4.82 3.91
N GLY A 154 15.14 -4.56 2.62
CA GLY A 154 16.34 -5.01 1.92
C GLY A 154 16.43 -6.52 1.76
N ASP A 155 15.28 -7.21 1.65
CA ASP A 155 15.17 -8.64 1.32
C ASP A 155 14.76 -8.79 -0.15
N ASN A 156 15.75 -8.68 -1.04
CA ASN A 156 15.53 -8.73 -2.49
C ASN A 156 15.10 -10.12 -2.97
N ALA A 157 15.49 -11.18 -2.27
CA ALA A 157 15.10 -12.56 -2.60
C ALA A 157 13.58 -12.74 -2.43
N LYS A 158 13.03 -12.36 -1.26
CA LYS A 158 11.57 -12.39 -1.05
C LYS A 158 10.82 -11.39 -1.92
N THR A 159 11.42 -10.22 -2.18
CA THR A 159 10.86 -9.25 -3.14
C THR A 159 10.66 -9.91 -4.50
N ALA A 160 11.70 -10.58 -5.01
CA ALA A 160 11.64 -11.23 -6.31
C ALA A 160 10.61 -12.37 -6.36
N ALA A 161 10.48 -13.14 -5.28
CA ALA A 161 9.47 -14.20 -5.17
C ALA A 161 8.05 -13.61 -5.28
N HIS A 162 7.70 -12.62 -4.47
CA HIS A 162 6.35 -12.04 -4.47
C HIS A 162 6.03 -11.23 -5.73
N CYS A 163 7.02 -10.56 -6.35
CA CYS A 163 6.80 -9.96 -7.67
C CYS A 163 6.54 -11.02 -8.76
N THR A 164 7.19 -12.19 -8.67
CA THR A 164 6.96 -13.29 -9.62
C THR A 164 5.56 -13.88 -9.42
N GLU A 165 5.10 -14.02 -8.17
CA GLU A 165 3.72 -14.40 -7.87
C GLU A 165 2.72 -13.38 -8.43
N ALA A 166 2.94 -12.08 -8.23
CA ALA A 166 2.09 -11.03 -8.79
C ALA A 166 2.02 -11.09 -10.32
N LEU A 167 3.15 -11.33 -10.99
CA LEU A 167 3.21 -11.49 -12.45
C LEU A 167 2.58 -12.81 -12.96
N ARG A 168 2.45 -13.83 -12.10
CA ARG A 168 1.70 -15.04 -12.45
C ARG A 168 0.19 -14.77 -12.45
N CYS A 169 -0.28 -13.91 -11.55
CA CYS A 169 -1.67 -13.45 -11.50
C CYS A 169 -1.99 -12.47 -12.63
N ASP A 170 -1.08 -11.54 -12.92
CA ASP A 170 -1.19 -10.57 -14.02
C ASP A 170 0.15 -10.42 -14.76
N PRO A 171 0.33 -11.11 -15.91
CA PRO A 171 1.56 -11.05 -16.70
C PRO A 171 1.96 -9.65 -17.17
N ASP A 172 0.99 -8.74 -17.35
CA ASP A 172 1.21 -7.38 -17.85
C ASP A 172 1.39 -6.35 -16.73
N PHE A 173 1.53 -6.81 -15.49
CA PHE A 173 1.66 -5.92 -14.34
C PHE A 173 3.01 -5.18 -14.30
N ALA A 174 3.05 -4.03 -14.97
CA ALA A 174 4.27 -3.25 -15.20
C ALA A 174 5.00 -2.84 -13.90
N LYS A 175 4.25 -2.55 -12.83
CA LYS A 175 4.82 -2.17 -11.53
C LYS A 175 5.60 -3.34 -10.91
N ALA A 176 5.06 -4.55 -10.94
CA ALA A 176 5.74 -5.75 -10.45
C ALA A 176 6.97 -6.10 -11.30
N ARG A 177 6.86 -5.97 -12.63
CA ARG A 177 7.98 -6.21 -13.55
C ARG A 177 9.17 -5.27 -13.28
N THR A 178 8.89 -3.99 -13.08
CA THR A 178 9.92 -2.97 -12.78
C THR A 178 10.61 -3.27 -11.45
N LEU A 179 9.83 -3.53 -10.39
CA LEU A 179 10.39 -3.84 -9.07
C LEU A 179 11.22 -5.14 -9.09
N LEU A 180 10.73 -6.18 -9.78
CA LEU A 180 11.44 -7.45 -9.94
C LEU A 180 12.81 -7.27 -10.61
N LYS A 181 12.85 -6.53 -11.72
CA LYS A 181 14.10 -6.25 -12.45
C LYS A 181 15.12 -5.57 -11.54
N LYS A 182 14.68 -4.55 -10.80
CA LYS A 182 15.53 -3.80 -9.86
C LYS A 182 16.06 -4.70 -8.74
N ALA A 183 15.17 -5.43 -8.06
CA ALA A 183 15.55 -6.33 -6.96
C ALA A 183 16.54 -7.43 -7.41
N ARG A 184 16.31 -8.05 -8.58
CA ARG A 184 17.22 -9.06 -9.13
C ARG A 184 18.58 -8.49 -9.51
N ALA A 185 18.64 -7.29 -10.08
CA ALA A 185 19.90 -6.64 -10.44
C ALA A 185 20.77 -6.35 -9.20
N ILE A 186 20.16 -5.80 -8.13
CA ILE A 186 20.85 -5.54 -6.87
C ILE A 186 21.35 -6.85 -6.24
N GLU A 187 20.49 -7.86 -6.19
CA GLU A 187 20.84 -9.16 -5.61
C GLU A 187 21.97 -9.85 -6.38
N ALA A 188 21.94 -9.83 -7.71
CA ALA A 188 22.98 -10.41 -8.55
C ALA A 188 24.35 -9.73 -8.33
N LYS A 189 24.38 -8.39 -8.23
CA LYS A 189 25.63 -7.65 -7.96
C LYS A 189 26.14 -7.90 -6.54
N LYS A 190 25.24 -7.98 -5.55
CA LYS A 190 25.59 -8.36 -4.18
C LYS A 190 26.22 -9.75 -4.13
N GLU A 191 25.62 -10.74 -4.78
CA GLU A 191 26.14 -12.11 -4.79
C GLU A 191 27.45 -12.25 -5.59
N ALA A 192 27.62 -11.50 -6.67
CA ALA A 192 28.90 -11.40 -7.37
C ALA A 192 30.00 -10.85 -6.45
N GLY A 193 29.70 -9.78 -5.70
CA GLY A 193 30.62 -9.23 -4.71
C GLY A 193 30.96 -10.20 -3.57
N ASN A 194 29.96 -10.92 -3.06
CA ASN A 194 30.14 -11.95 -2.03
C ASN A 194 31.04 -13.08 -2.53
N THR A 195 30.85 -13.52 -3.78
CA THR A 195 31.64 -14.58 -4.41
C THR A 195 33.08 -14.13 -4.62
N ALA A 196 33.30 -12.95 -5.19
CA ALA A 196 34.63 -12.37 -5.38
C ALA A 196 35.38 -12.19 -4.04
N PHE A 197 34.68 -11.76 -2.98
CA PHE A 197 35.28 -11.60 -1.65
C PHE A 197 35.76 -12.94 -1.07
N LYS A 198 34.97 -14.01 -1.24
CA LYS A 198 35.34 -15.38 -0.85
C LYS A 198 36.53 -15.90 -1.66
N SER A 199 36.57 -15.61 -2.96
CA SER A 199 37.67 -15.96 -3.86
C SER A 199 38.92 -15.05 -3.72
N ASN A 200 38.94 -14.15 -2.73
CA ASN A 200 40.01 -13.18 -2.49
C ASN A 200 40.28 -12.18 -3.64
N GLN A 201 39.32 -12.03 -4.57
CA GLN A 201 39.32 -11.01 -5.63
C GLN A 201 38.75 -9.71 -5.06
N LEU A 202 39.57 -9.00 -4.29
CA LEU A 202 39.09 -7.86 -3.47
C LEU A 202 38.66 -6.66 -4.33
N GLN A 203 39.30 -6.40 -5.46
CA GLN A 203 38.91 -5.32 -6.36
C GLN A 203 37.55 -5.60 -7.00
N ASP A 204 37.36 -6.79 -7.58
CA ASP A 204 36.09 -7.21 -8.18
C ASP A 204 34.94 -7.18 -7.15
N ALA A 205 35.21 -7.57 -5.89
CA ALA A 205 34.24 -7.47 -4.82
C ALA A 205 33.84 -6.02 -4.53
N TYR A 206 34.82 -5.12 -4.46
CA TYR A 206 34.58 -3.69 -4.25
C TYR A 206 33.74 -3.08 -5.38
N ASP A 207 34.08 -3.40 -6.63
CA ASP A 207 33.41 -2.88 -7.81
C ASP A 207 31.98 -3.42 -7.92
N ALA A 208 31.76 -4.69 -7.60
CA ALA A 208 30.43 -5.30 -7.58
C ALA A 208 29.51 -4.66 -6.52
N TYR A 209 30.00 -4.41 -5.30
CA TYR A 209 29.21 -3.70 -4.28
C TYR A 209 28.94 -2.24 -4.65
N THR A 210 29.91 -1.58 -5.29
CA THR A 210 29.74 -0.19 -5.77
C THR A 210 28.68 -0.12 -6.86
N ALA A 211 28.72 -1.02 -7.84
CA ALA A 211 27.68 -1.12 -8.86
C ALA A 211 26.30 -1.46 -8.26
N ALA A 212 26.23 -2.25 -7.19
CA ALA A 212 24.96 -2.52 -6.49
C ALA A 212 24.38 -1.27 -5.82
N LEU A 213 25.22 -0.41 -5.24
CA LEU A 213 24.82 0.84 -4.59
C LEU A 213 24.27 1.87 -5.58
N GLU A 214 24.79 1.89 -6.81
CA GLU A 214 24.34 2.80 -7.87
C GLU A 214 22.93 2.47 -8.41
N LEU A 215 22.48 1.22 -8.26
CA LEU A 215 21.15 0.79 -8.73
C LEU A 215 20.00 1.39 -7.92
N ASP A 216 20.21 1.68 -6.63
CA ASP A 216 19.20 2.30 -5.79
C ASP A 216 19.79 3.11 -4.62
N PRO A 217 20.18 4.38 -4.85
CA PRO A 217 20.75 5.22 -3.80
C PRO A 217 19.81 5.45 -2.60
N ASP A 218 18.50 5.38 -2.81
CA ASP A 218 17.48 5.68 -1.80
C ASP A 218 17.14 4.49 -0.87
N ASN A 219 17.56 3.26 -1.21
CA ASN A 219 17.29 2.07 -0.40
C ASN A 219 18.26 1.99 0.79
N SER A 220 18.01 2.80 1.82
CA SER A 220 18.86 2.93 2.99
C SER A 220 19.17 1.60 3.69
N VAL A 221 18.20 0.68 3.76
CA VAL A 221 18.36 -0.60 4.45
C VAL A 221 19.26 -1.54 3.66
N MET A 222 19.06 -1.63 2.34
CA MET A 222 19.92 -2.44 1.48
C MET A 222 21.33 -1.83 1.39
N ASN A 223 21.42 -0.52 1.25
CA ASN A 223 22.69 0.19 1.13
C ASN A 223 23.54 0.04 2.39
N ALA A 224 22.95 0.05 3.59
CA ALA A 224 23.67 -0.24 4.83
C ALA A 224 24.38 -1.61 4.80
N LYS A 225 23.71 -2.65 4.28
CA LYS A 225 24.31 -3.99 4.13
C LYS A 225 25.46 -3.96 3.12
N LEU A 226 25.26 -3.30 1.97
CA LEU A 226 26.27 -3.18 0.92
C LEU A 226 27.51 -2.40 1.37
N TYR A 227 27.32 -1.27 2.07
CA TYR A 227 28.41 -0.50 2.67
C TYR A 227 29.19 -1.31 3.70
N SER A 228 28.51 -2.08 4.54
CA SER A 228 29.16 -2.97 5.52
C SER A 228 30.03 -4.03 4.81
N ASN A 229 29.51 -4.68 3.78
CA ASN A 229 30.28 -5.65 2.99
C ASN A 229 31.48 -4.99 2.29
N ARG A 230 31.30 -3.80 1.71
CA ARG A 230 32.39 -3.06 1.05
C ARG A 230 33.45 -2.58 2.06
N ALA A 231 33.06 -2.22 3.28
CA ALA A 231 34.01 -1.92 4.36
C ALA A 231 34.85 -3.14 4.74
N ALA A 232 34.25 -4.34 4.79
CA ALA A 232 34.98 -5.58 5.04
C ALA A 232 36.02 -5.88 3.94
N VAL A 233 35.70 -5.59 2.67
CA VAL A 233 36.67 -5.65 1.56
C VAL A 233 37.86 -4.74 1.83
N LEU A 234 37.59 -3.45 2.11
CA LEU A 234 38.65 -2.47 2.36
C LEU A 234 39.54 -2.86 3.53
N GLN A 235 38.97 -3.29 4.66
CA GLN A 235 39.73 -3.75 5.82
C GLN A 235 40.66 -4.92 5.47
N LYS A 236 40.20 -5.85 4.62
CA LYS A 236 40.99 -7.00 4.18
C LYS A 236 42.12 -6.58 3.25
N VAL A 237 41.91 -5.59 2.37
CA VAL A 237 42.97 -5.00 1.52
C VAL A 237 44.07 -4.37 2.38
N THR A 238 43.72 -3.61 3.42
CA THR A 238 44.71 -2.93 4.28
C THR A 238 45.59 -3.95 5.01
N LYS A 239 45.02 -5.04 5.52
CA LYS A 239 45.78 -6.12 6.17
C LYS A 239 46.76 -6.82 5.21
N HIS A 240 46.37 -7.01 3.94
CA HIS A 240 47.26 -7.61 2.94
C HIS A 240 48.44 -6.71 2.57
N LYS A 241 48.28 -5.38 2.66
CA LYS A 241 49.37 -4.42 2.42
C LYS A 241 50.37 -4.31 3.57
N ILE A 242 49.95 -4.61 4.80
CA ILE A 242 50.81 -4.56 6.00
C ILE A 242 51.64 -5.83 6.17
N ASN A 243 51.15 -6.97 5.66
CA ASN A 243 51.79 -8.28 5.80
C ASN A 243 52.69 -8.68 4.61
N LYS A 244 52.97 -7.75 3.69
CA LYS A 244 53.91 -7.89 2.57
C LYS A 244 55.07 -6.92 2.78
#